data_AF-A0A645JGK6-F1
#
_entry.id   AF-A0A645JGK6-F1
#
_cell.length_a   1.000
_cell.length_b   1.000
_cell.length_c   1.000
_cell.angle_alpha   90.00
_cell.angle_beta   90.00
_cell.angle_gamma   90.00
#
_symmetry.space_group_name_H-M   'P 1'
#
loop_
_entity.id
_entity.type
_entity.pdbx_description
1 polymer ?
#
loop_
_entity_poly.entity_id
_entity_poly.type
_entity_poly.pdbx_seq_one_letter_code
_entity_poly.pdbx_strand_id
1 'polypeptide(L)' 'MEQSSDTGKTAVQPKEDSAALSCLQDMMDAYEDKLIQKALRICQGNISRTAALLDIKRQSLQYRIHKYNIIL' A
#
# COMPACT_ATOMS: atom_id res chain seq x y z
N MET A 1 21.48 -35.53 26.97
CA MET A 1 22.08 -34.56 26.03
C MET A 1 20.90 -33.85 25.39
N GLU A 2 20.46 -32.79 26.08
CA GLU A 2 20.52 -31.40 25.55
C GLU A 2 19.49 -31.23 24.43
N GLN A 3 18.26 -30.84 24.77
CA GLN A 3 17.80 -29.46 25.04
C GLN A 3 17.92 -28.52 23.84
N SER A 4 16.74 -27.97 23.49
CA SER A 4 16.53 -26.56 23.09
C SER A 4 16.93 -26.16 21.65
N SER A 5 16.22 -25.31 20.91
CA SER A 5 14.97 -24.56 21.13
C SER A 5 14.74 -23.64 19.91
N ASP A 6 13.47 -23.29 19.66
CA ASP A 6 13.00 -21.94 19.25
C ASP A 6 13.43 -21.41 17.87
N THR A 7 12.54 -21.01 16.96
CA THR A 7 11.59 -19.92 17.17
C THR A 7 10.43 -20.02 16.18
N GLY A 8 9.23 -19.85 16.71
CA GLY A 8 8.04 -19.64 15.90
C GLY A 8 8.12 -18.37 15.06
N LYS A 9 7.40 -18.38 13.93
CA LYS A 9 6.80 -17.17 13.40
C LYS A 9 5.45 -17.49 12.76
N THR A 10 4.47 -17.71 13.63
CA THR A 10 3.06 -17.43 13.34
C THR A 10 2.87 -15.92 13.47
N ALA A 11 2.57 -15.22 12.38
CA ALA A 11 1.94 -13.88 12.37
C ALA A 11 1.82 -13.38 10.92
N VAL A 12 0.71 -12.84 10.42
CA VAL A 12 -0.56 -12.47 11.05
C VAL A 12 -1.58 -12.32 9.92
N GLN A 13 -2.72 -12.99 10.09
CA GLN A 13 -3.97 -12.72 9.38
C GLN A 13 -4.39 -11.27 9.63
N PRO A 14 -4.69 -10.43 8.63
CA PRO A 14 -5.43 -9.21 8.91
C PRO A 14 -6.87 -9.61 9.22
N LYS A 15 -7.24 -9.44 10.49
CA LYS A 15 -8.60 -9.54 11.00
C LYS A 15 -9.51 -8.60 10.21
N GLU A 16 -10.31 -9.16 9.34
CA GLU A 16 -11.48 -8.52 8.75
C GLU A 16 -12.63 -8.87 9.68
N ASP A 17 -13.02 -7.93 10.54
CA ASP A 17 -14.34 -7.80 11.16
C ASP A 17 -14.24 -6.83 12.34
N SER A 18 -14.97 -5.71 12.25
CA SER A 18 -15.15 -4.68 13.29
C SER A 18 -14.07 -3.58 13.41
N ALA A 19 -13.51 -3.11 12.29
CA ALA A 19 -13.07 -1.72 12.23
C ALA A 19 -14.31 -0.87 11.88
N ALA A 20 -14.55 0.23 12.61
CA ALA A 20 -15.66 1.14 12.37
C ALA A 20 -15.86 1.39 10.86
N LEU A 21 -17.07 1.13 10.36
CA LEU A 21 -17.39 1.25 8.94
C LEU A 21 -17.17 2.71 8.52
N SER A 22 -16.02 3.02 7.92
CA SER A 22 -15.75 4.32 7.32
C SER A 22 -16.58 4.45 6.04
N CYS A 23 -16.78 5.67 5.54
CA CYS A 23 -17.55 5.81 4.31
C CYS A 23 -16.80 5.13 3.14
N LEU A 24 -17.53 4.79 2.08
CA LEU A 24 -16.96 4.14 0.90
C LEU A 24 -15.75 4.92 0.35
N GLN A 25 -15.83 6.25 0.39
CA GLN A 25 -14.76 7.12 -0.11
C GLN A 25 -13.46 6.94 0.67
N ASP A 26 -13.54 6.84 2.00
CA ASP A 26 -12.35 6.66 2.85
C ASP A 26 -11.67 5.31 2.59
N MET A 27 -12.47 4.25 2.41
CA MET A 27 -11.93 2.92 2.11
C MET A 27 -11.25 2.88 0.75
N MET A 28 -11.87 3.52 -0.26
CA MET A 28 -11.30 3.61 -1.60
C MET A 28 -10.01 4.45 -1.60
N ASP A 29 -9.98 5.56 -0.86
CA ASP A 29 -8.79 6.40 -0.72
C ASP A 29 -7.64 5.64 -0.04
N ALA A 30 -7.92 4.91 1.03
CA ALA A 30 -6.92 4.10 1.74
C ALA A 30 -6.39 2.95 0.87
N TYR A 31 -7.24 2.35 0.03
CA TYR A 31 -6.81 1.33 -0.91
C TYR A 31 -5.97 1.91 -2.05
N GLU A 32 -6.40 3.05 -2.60
CA GLU A 32 -5.69 3.77 -3.66
C GLU A 32 -4.28 4.18 -3.20
N ASP A 33 -4.13 4.75 -2.00
CA ASP A 33 -2.84 5.11 -1.41
C ASP A 33 -1.90 3.90 -1.31
N LYS A 34 -2.37 2.80 -0.70
CA LYS A 34 -1.59 1.55 -0.58
C LYS A 34 -1.14 1.02 -1.93
N LEU A 35 -2.03 1.05 -2.94
CA LEU A 35 -1.72 0.58 -4.29
C LEU A 35 -0.64 1.43 -4.95
N ILE A 36 -0.74 2.75 -4.84
CA ILE A 36 0.23 3.70 -5.40
C ILE A 36 1.60 3.54 -4.75
N GLN A 37 1.68 3.44 -3.42
CA GLN A 37 2.94 3.23 -2.72
C GLN A 37 3.61 1.91 -3.12
N LYS A 38 2.83 0.84 -3.32
CA LYS A 38 3.35 -0.43 -3.82
C LYS A 38 3.91 -0.29 -5.23
N ALA A 39 3.18 0.35 -6.13
CA ALA A 39 3.60 0.57 -7.52
C ALA A 39 4.86 1.45 -7.61
N LEU A 40 4.94 2.51 -6.80
CA LEU A 40 6.11 3.38 -6.69
C LEU A 40 7.35 2.60 -6.24
N ARG A 41 7.23 1.71 -5.23
CA ARG A 41 8.33 0.85 -4.80
C ARG A 41 8.80 -0.09 -5.92
N ILE A 42 7.88 -0.74 -6.64
CA ILE A 42 8.19 -1.61 -7.79
C ILE A 42 8.92 -0.82 -8.89
N CYS A 43 8.48 0.41 -9.14
CA CYS A 43 9.03 1.28 -10.18
C CYS A 43 10.19 2.16 -9.69
N GLN A 44 10.69 1.97 -8.46
CA GLN A 44 11.79 2.73 -7.86
C GLN A 44 11.57 4.25 -7.92
N GLY A 45 10.36 4.70 -7.58
CA GLY A 45 10.00 6.12 -7.58
C GLY A 45 9.82 6.75 -8.97
N ASN A 46 9.99 5.99 -10.07
CA ASN A 46 9.79 6.52 -11.41
C ASN A 46 8.30 6.78 -11.68
N ILE A 47 7.88 8.05 -11.60
CA ILE A 47 6.48 8.47 -11.73
C ILE A 47 5.90 8.07 -13.10
N SER A 48 6.63 8.26 -14.20
CA SER A 48 6.13 7.94 -15.54
C SER A 48 5.89 6.44 -15.72
N ARG A 49 6.83 5.61 -15.24
CA ARG A 49 6.70 4.15 -15.26
C ARG A 49 5.59 3.67 -14.33
N THR A 50 5.45 4.29 -13.17
CA THR A 50 4.39 3.96 -12.20
C THR A 50 3.00 4.28 -12.77
N ALA A 51 2.86 5.46 -13.42
CA ALA A 51 1.60 5.86 -14.05
C ALA A 51 1.21 4.89 -15.18
N ALA A 52 2.19 4.47 -16.00
CA ALA A 52 1.97 3.44 -17.01
C ALA A 52 1.61 2.08 -16.41
N LEU A 53 2.24 1.68 -15.30
CA LEU A 53 1.92 0.42 -14.59
C LEU A 53 0.50 0.41 -14.02
N LEU A 54 0.05 1.55 -13.51
CA LEU A 54 -1.30 1.71 -12.94
C LEU A 54 -2.36 2.05 -14.00
N ASP A 55 -1.99 2.15 -15.27
CA ASP A 55 -2.85 2.56 -16.39
C ASP A 55 -3.59 3.89 -16.15
N ILE A 56 -2.87 4.88 -15.62
CA ILE A 56 -3.40 6.23 -15.39
C ILE A 56 -2.48 7.31 -15.99
N LYS A 57 -3.04 8.50 -16.20
CA LYS A 57 -2.24 9.65 -16.65
C LYS A 57 -1.21 10.03 -15.58
N ARG A 58 0.01 10.37 -16.02
CA ARG A 58 1.09 10.86 -15.13
C ARG A 58 0.64 12.01 -14.22
N GLN A 59 -0.12 12.96 -14.75
CA GLN A 59 -0.65 14.10 -13.97
C GLN A 59 -1.64 13.64 -12.89
N SER A 60 -2.48 12.65 -13.19
CA SER A 60 -3.41 12.06 -12.23
C SER A 60 -2.67 11.33 -11.09
N LEU A 61 -1.57 10.63 -11.41
CA LEU A 61 -0.70 10.04 -10.40
C LEU A 61 -0.01 11.10 -9.55
N GLN A 62 0.53 12.16 -10.18
CA GLN A 62 1.21 13.23 -9.47
C GLN A 62 0.27 13.95 -8.50
N TYR A 63 -0.98 14.20 -8.91
CA TYR A 63 -2.02 14.70 -8.00
C TYR A 63 -2.22 13.79 -6.79
N ARG A 64 -2.32 12.47 -6.98
CA ARG A 64 -2.51 11.51 -5.88
C ARG A 64 -1.31 11.45 -4.93
N ILE A 65 -0.08 11.53 -5.45
CA ILE A 65 1.14 11.61 -4.64
C ILE A 65 1.07 12.83 -3.71
N HIS A 66 0.60 13.97 -4.21
CA HIS A 66 0.39 15.16 -3.38
C HIS A 66 -0.81 15.01 -2.43
N LYS A 67 -1.96 14.50 -2.90
CA LYS A 67 -3.17 14.29 -2.09
C LYS A 67 -2.88 13.42 -0.87
N TYR A 68 -2.09 12.37 -1.03
CA TYR A 68 -1.77 11.40 0.01
C TYR A 68 -0.43 11.67 0.72
N ASN A 69 0.25 12.79 0.41
CA ASN A 69 1.56 13.14 0.96
C ASN A 69 2.59 12.00 0.86
N ILE A 70 2.61 11.28 -0.27
CA ILE A 70 3.54 10.18 -0.49
C ILE A 70 4.94 10.76 -0.75
N ILE A 71 5.91 10.37 0.07
CA ILE A 71 7.30 10.77 -0.05
C ILE A 71 8.01 9.80 -1.00
N LEU A 72 8.75 10.35 -1.97
CA LEU A 72 9.48 9.61 -3.01
C LEU A 72 10.96 9.43 -2.66
#